data_AF-A0A365H2L1-F1
#
_entry.id   AF-A0A365H2L1-F1
#
_cell.length_a   1.000
_cell.length_b   1.000
_cell.length_c   1.000
_cell.angle_alpha   90.00
_cell.angle_beta   90.00
_cell.angle_gamma   90.00
#
_symmetry.space_group_name_H-M   'P 1'
#
loop_
_entity.id
_entity.type
_entity.pdbx_description
1 polymer ?
#
loop_
_entity_poly.entity_id
_entity_poly.type
_entity_poly.pdbx_seq_one_letter_code
_entity_poly.pdbx_strand_id
1 'polypeptide(L)' 'MQVRIGVQSVPKELVVETTLSADEVERALNEALAVDDGVFVLQDERGGRVAVPVDRLAYLEISEDDTRRVGFGTL' A
#
# COMPACT_ATOMS: atom_id res chain seq x y z
N MET A 1 -3.28 7.49 -3.95
CA MET A 1 -1.94 6.87 -3.97
C MET A 1 -2.13 5.37 -3.95
N GLN A 2 -1.35 4.60 -4.70
CA GLN A 2 -1.54 3.16 -4.77
C GLN A 2 -0.41 2.41 -4.06
N VAL A 3 -0.77 1.48 -3.17
CA VAL A 3 0.16 0.62 -2.47
C VAL A 3 -0.10 -0.82 -2.87
N ARG A 4 0.92 -1.49 -3.42
CA ARG A 4 0.90 -2.91 -3.75
C ARG A 4 1.65 -3.70 -2.69
N ILE A 5 1.02 -4.72 -2.16
CA ILE A 5 1.54 -5.55 -1.09
C ILE A 5 1.65 -6.99 -1.57
N GLY A 6 2.87 -7.50 -1.58
CA GLY A 6 3.15 -8.93 -1.76
C GLY A 6 3.12 -9.63 -0.41
N VAL A 7 2.36 -10.72 -0.31
CA VAL A 7 2.28 -11.56 0.91
C VAL A 7 2.92 -12.92 0.62
N GLN A 8 3.82 -13.35 1.49
CA GLN A 8 4.45 -14.66 1.41
C GLN A 8 3.38 -15.77 1.48
N SER A 9 3.56 -16.81 0.68
CA SER A 9 2.64 -17.97 0.60
C SER A 9 1.23 -17.65 0.08
N VAL A 10 1.00 -16.46 -0.49
CA VAL A 10 -0.26 -16.11 -1.17
C VAL A 10 0.04 -15.78 -2.64
N PRO A 11 -0.62 -16.45 -3.61
CA PRO A 11 -0.35 -16.23 -5.04
C PRO A 11 -0.95 -14.92 -5.58
N LYS A 12 -1.52 -14.07 -4.72
CA LYS A 12 -2.21 -12.84 -5.10
C LYS A 12 -1.56 -11.66 -4.40
N GLU A 13 -1.38 -10.58 -5.15
CA GLU A 13 -1.01 -9.28 -4.62
C GLU A 13 -2.26 -8.57 -4.08
N LEU A 14 -2.08 -7.78 -3.01
CA LEU A 14 -3.10 -6.86 -2.52
C LEU A 14 -2.79 -5.47 -3.05
N VAL A 15 -3.76 -4.85 -3.72
CA VAL A 15 -3.66 -3.47 -4.20
C VAL A 15 -4.58 -2.62 -3.33
N VAL A 16 -4.01 -1.63 -2.66
CA VAL A 16 -4.74 -0.74 -1.75
C VAL A 16 -4.56 0.69 -2.24
N GLU A 17 -5.67 1.34 -2.56
CA GLU A 17 -5.70 2.77 -2.86
C GLU A 17 -5.83 3.50 -1.52
N THR A 18 -4.92 4.43 -1.20
CA THR A 18 -4.93 5.18 0.06
C THR A 18 -4.71 6.68 -0.18
N THR A 19 -5.27 7.50 0.71
CA THR A 19 -5.07 8.96 0.74
C THR A 19 -3.79 9.36 1.47
N LEU A 20 -3.10 8.41 2.12
CA LEU A 20 -1.83 8.66 2.81
C LEU A 20 -0.74 9.07 1.81
N SER A 21 0.26 9.80 2.29
CA SER A 21 1.49 10.08 1.56
C SER A 21 2.49 8.92 1.67
N ALA A 22 3.48 8.86 0.77
CA ALA A 22 4.50 7.81 0.77
C ALA A 22 5.25 7.74 2.11
N ASP A 23 5.65 8.90 2.65
CA ASP A 23 6.32 9.01 3.95
C ASP A 23 5.45 8.47 5.10
N GLU A 24 4.14 8.70 5.06
CA GLU A 24 3.21 8.19 6.07
C GLU A 24 3.05 6.67 5.99
N VAL A 25 3.02 6.11 4.78
CA VAL A 25 2.97 4.66 4.55
C VAL A 25 4.25 3.99 5.04
N GLU A 26 5.42 4.55 4.73
CA GLU A 26 6.70 4.06 5.23
C GLU A 26 6.79 4.13 6.74
N ARG A 27 6.34 5.23 7.35
CA ARG A 27 6.30 5.37 8.80
C ARG A 27 5.40 4.31 9.44
N ALA A 28 4.18 4.12 8.91
CA ALA A 28 3.27 3.11 9.42
C ALA A 28 3.84 1.68 9.30
N LEU A 29 4.61 1.40 8.25
CA LEU A 29 5.32 0.14 8.09
C LEU A 29 6.43 -0.03 9.13
N ASN A 30 7.25 1.01 9.34
CA ASN A 30 8.31 0.98 10.33
C ASN A 30 7.78 0.82 11.76
N GLU A 31 6.66 1.49 12.08
CA GLU A 31 5.98 1.33 13.36
C GLU A 31 5.48 -0.11 13.55
N ALA A 32 4.88 -0.72 12.52
CA ALA A 32 4.44 -2.10 12.57
C ALA A 32 5.62 -3.09 12.73
N LEU A 33 6.75 -2.83 12.07
CA LEU A 33 7.96 -3.65 12.18
C LEU A 33 8.65 -3.56 13.55
N ALA A 34 8.45 -2.45 14.28
CA ALA A 34 9.02 -2.25 15.61
C ALA A 34 8.27 -3.02 16.72
N VAL A 35 7.09 -3.56 16.41
CA VAL A 35 6.25 -4.32 17.34
C VAL A 35 6.44 -5.81 17.09
N ASP A 36 6.70 -6.58 18.14
CA ASP A 36 6.71 -8.04 18.07
C ASP A 36 5.34 -8.55 17.59
N ASP A 37 5.33 -9.41 16.56
CA ASP A 37 4.11 -9.85 15.86
C ASP A 37 3.23 -8.71 15.33
N GLY A 38 3.85 -7.60 14.94
CA GLY A 38 3.18 -6.41 14.43
C GLY A 38 2.31 -6.66 13.20
N VAL A 39 1.29 -5.82 13.06
CA VAL A 39 0.37 -5.87 11.91
C VAL A 39 0.41 -4.53 11.21
N PHE A 40 0.78 -4.55 9.94
CA PHE A 40 0.72 -3.40 9.07
C PHE A 40 -0.73 -3.16 8.62
N VAL A 41 -1.29 -1.99 8.95
CA VAL A 41 -2.67 -1.65 8.64
C VAL A 41 -2.71 -0.43 7.74
N LEU A 42 -3.33 -0.57 6.57
CA LEU A 42 -3.63 0.53 5.66
C LEU A 42 -5.12 0.77 5.55
N GLN A 43 -5.49 2.05 5.56
CA GLN A 43 -6.85 2.47 5.28
C GLN A 43 -7.00 2.74 3.78
N ASP A 44 -8.01 2.10 3.20
CA ASP A 44 -8.41 2.31 1.81
C ASP A 44 -9.26 3.58 1.69
N GLU A 45 -9.12 4.32 0.59
CA GLU A 45 -9.94 5.51 0.27
C GLU A 45 -11.45 5.20 0.27
N ARG A 46 -11.83 3.95 -0.02
CA ARG A 46 -13.21 3.47 -0.04
C ARG A 46 -13.78 3.19 1.36
N GLY A 47 -13.02 3.50 2.42
CA GLY A 47 -13.40 3.24 3.81
C GLY A 47 -13.12 1.80 4.28
N GLY A 48 -12.48 0.99 3.42
CA GLY A 48 -11.97 -0.33 3.79
C GLY A 48 -10.71 -0.23 4.65
N ARG A 49 -10.32 -1.35 5.26
CA ARG A 49 -9.03 -1.50 5.94
C ARG A 49 -8.39 -2.81 5.53
N VAL A 50 -7.10 -2.76 5.22
CA VAL A 50 -6.29 -3.93 4.91
C VAL A 50 -5.27 -4.08 6.02
N ALA A 51 -5.23 -5.27 6.63
CA ALA A 51 -4.32 -5.59 7.72
C ALA A 51 -3.48 -6.80 7.29
N VAL A 52 -2.15 -6.65 7.35
CA VAL A 52 -1.20 -7.69 6.94
C VAL A 52 -0.16 -7.86 8.05
N PRO A 53 -0.02 -9.07 8.61
CA PRO A 53 1.06 -9.38 9.55
C PRO A 53 2.44 -9.10 8.93
N VAL A 54 3.32 -8.43 9.67
CA VAL A 54 4.62 -8.01 9.13
C VAL A 54 5.55 -9.18 8.82
N ASP A 55 5.41 -10.28 9.53
CA ASP A 55 6.13 -11.55 9.31
C ASP A 55 5.82 -12.18 7.94
N ARG A 56 4.67 -11.83 7.35
CA ARG A 56 4.21 -12.37 6.06
C ARG A 56 4.36 -11.40 4.91
N LEU A 57 4.85 -10.18 5.14
CA LEU A 57 5.15 -9.26 4.06
C LEU A 57 6.33 -9.78 3.24
N ALA A 58 6.16 -9.84 1.92
CA ALA A 58 7.23 -10.16 0.98
C ALA A 58 7.87 -8.88 0.44
N TYR A 59 7.03 -7.94 0.00
CA TYR A 59 7.43 -6.61 -0.46
C TYR A 59 6.25 -5.65 -0.38
N LEU A 60 6.57 -4.36 -0.39
CA LEU A 60 5.63 -3.26 -0.48
C LEU A 60 6.13 -2.30 -1.56
N GLU A 61 5.28 -2.01 -2.53
CA GLU A 61 5.56 -1.08 -3.63
C GLU A 61 4.59 0.10 -3.49
N ILE A 62 5.15 1.31 -3.39
CA ILE A 62 4.38 2.56 -3.35
C ILE A 62 4.45 3.18 -4.73
N SER A 63 3.29 3.35 -5.35
CA SER A 63 3.15 4.05 -6.62
C SER A 63 2.37 5.33 -6.36
N GLU A 64 2.98 6.46 -6.73
CA GLU A 64 2.23 7.70 -6.87
C GLU A 64 1.20 7.49 -7.97
N ASP A 65 -0.05 7.88 -7.71
CA ASP A 65 -1.11 7.78 -8.72
C ASP A 65 -0.68 8.60 -9.94
N ASP A 66 -0.21 7.90 -10.97
CA ASP A 66 -0.05 8.45 -12.31
C ASP A 66 -1.48 8.73 -12.79
N THR A 67 -1.96 9.91 -12.40
CA THR A 67 -3.20 10.49 -12.90
C THR A 67 -2.99 10.61 -14.39
N ARG A 68 -3.34 9.54 -15.13
CA ARG A 68 -3.09 9.42 -16.56
C ARG A 68 -3.51 10.74 -17.19
N ARG A 69 -2.53 11.53 -17.61
CA ARG A 69 -2.80 12.78 -18.32
C ARG A 69 -3.42 12.35 -19.63
N VAL A 70 -4.75 12.35 -19.69
CA VAL A 70 -5.48 12.09 -20.94
C VAL A 70 -5.06 13.18 -21.91
N GLY A 71 -4.15 12.83 -22.81
CA GLY A 71 -3.71 13.68 -23.90
C GLY A 71 -4.85 13.79 -24.90
N PHE A 72 -5.76 14.74 -24.68
CA PHE A 72 -6.57 15.26 -25.78
C PHE A 72 -5.66 16.09 -26.68
N GLY A 73 -4.86 15.40 -27.50
CA GLY A 73 -4.20 15.98 -28.64
C GLY A 73 -5.27 16.32 -29.68
N THR A 74 -5.81 17.54 -29.59
CA THR A 74 -6.37 18.20 -30.78
C THR A 74 -5.23 18.49 -31.74
N LEU A 75 -5.24 17.83 -32.90
CA LEU A 75 -5.16 18.43 -34.24
C LEU A 75 -5.27 17.34 -35.31
#